data_AF-F0YPJ8-F1
#
_entry.id   AF-F0YPJ8-F1
#
_cell.length_a   1.000
_cell.length_b   1.000
_cell.length_c   1.000
_cell.angle_alpha   90.00
_cell.angle_beta   90.00
_cell.angle_gamma   90.00
#
_symmetry.space_group_name_H-M   'P 1'
#
loop_
_entity.id
_entity.type
_entity.pdbx_description
1 polymer ?
#
loop_
_entity_poly.entity_id
_entity_poly.type
_entity_poly.pdbx_seq_one_letter_code
_entity_poly.pdbx_strand_id
1 'polypeptide(L)'
;ELEDPDGLLGSSGAPGFTVALLERDHPGLEMGPRHCPLNAAFMNGTVKGEDVWVPMDAVLGGQERCGFGWHMFVECLAEGRGVSLPAMAVALGKGVGPIVGAYSRARKQFKVPIADFGGVQEACALVASDGYISLASTRAELDRWFGTSRPNFEIL
;
A
#
# COMPACT_ATOMS: atom_id res chain seq x y z
N GLU A 1 14.62 -4.08 19.26
CA GLU A 1 14.53 -2.63 19.57
C GLU A 1 15.96 -2.13 19.74
N LEU A 2 16.29 -0.88 19.39
CA LEU A 2 17.66 -0.38 19.57
C LEU A 2 17.89 -0.15 21.07
N GLU A 3 18.87 -0.84 21.63
CA GLU A 3 19.33 -0.65 23.01
C GLU A 3 20.69 0.05 23.00
N ASP A 4 20.94 0.89 24.01
CA ASP A 4 22.21 1.61 24.17
C ASP A 4 22.75 1.44 25.60
N PRO A 5 23.24 0.25 25.97
CA PRO A 5 23.71 -0.03 27.33
C PRO A 5 24.98 0.77 27.70
N ASP A 6 25.80 1.11 26.71
CA ASP A 6 27.08 1.79 26.90
C ASP A 6 26.98 3.32 26.69
N GLY A 7 25.79 3.84 26.35
CA GLY A 7 25.55 5.27 26.16
C GLY A 7 26.24 5.86 24.93
N LEU A 8 26.46 5.06 23.89
CA LEU A 8 27.18 5.43 22.67
C LEU A 8 26.40 6.44 21.81
N LEU A 9 25.08 6.53 21.95
CA LEU A 9 24.28 7.53 21.26
C LEU A 9 24.51 8.95 21.80
N GLY A 10 24.95 9.06 23.06
CA GLY A 10 25.20 10.35 23.71
C GLY A 10 23.96 11.24 23.71
N SER A 11 24.11 12.47 23.19
CA SER A 11 22.98 13.41 23.03
C SER A 11 22.34 13.39 21.64
N SER A 12 22.83 12.55 20.73
CA SER A 12 22.33 12.44 19.36
C SER A 12 21.50 11.17 19.25
N GLY A 13 20.16 11.32 19.29
CA GLY A 13 19.21 10.22 19.24
C GLY A 13 18.85 9.61 20.59
N ALA A 14 17.97 8.61 20.56
CA ALA A 14 17.53 7.85 21.73
C ALA A 14 17.40 6.36 21.40
N PRO A 15 17.53 5.45 22.38
CA PRO A 15 17.18 4.05 22.19
C PRO A 15 15.69 3.90 21.83
N GLY A 16 15.34 2.83 21.12
CA GLY A 16 13.97 2.55 20.71
C GLY A 16 13.83 1.98 19.29
N PHE A 17 12.59 1.90 18.81
CA PHE A 17 12.31 1.44 17.45
C PHE A 17 13.00 2.35 16.42
N THR A 18 13.81 1.76 15.54
CA THR A 18 14.64 2.49 14.56
C THR A 18 14.53 1.81 13.20
N VAL A 19 14.51 2.59 12.13
CA VAL A 19 14.45 2.09 10.74
C VAL A 19 15.83 2.21 10.12
N ALA A 20 16.29 1.13 9.49
CA ALA A 20 17.53 1.10 8.73
C ALA A 20 17.29 0.54 7.32
N LEU A 21 18.09 0.99 6.36
CA LEU A 21 18.09 0.53 4.99
C LEU A 21 19.25 -0.43 4.77
N LEU A 22 18.95 -1.68 4.43
CA LEU A 22 19.93 -2.71 4.16
C LEU A 22 19.80 -3.22 2.72
N GLU A 23 20.93 -3.48 2.11
CA GLU A 23 20.98 -4.13 0.80
C GLU A 23 20.50 -5.59 0.90
N ARG A 24 20.03 -6.12 -0.23
CA ARG A 24 19.42 -7.46 -0.26
C ARG A 24 20.39 -8.57 0.16
N ASP A 25 21.66 -8.44 -0.20
CA ASP A 25 22.75 -9.40 0.04
C ASP A 25 23.60 -9.01 1.25
N HIS A 26 23.10 -8.12 2.12
CA HIS A 26 23.80 -7.66 3.31
C HIS A 26 24.21 -8.85 4.21
N PRO A 27 25.46 -8.91 4.70
CA PRO A 27 25.94 -10.04 5.50
C PRO A 27 25.05 -10.33 6.72
N GLY A 28 24.76 -11.61 6.94
CA GLY A 28 23.86 -12.07 8.00
C GLY A 28 22.37 -12.09 7.61
N LEU A 29 21.98 -11.55 6.44
CA LEU A 29 20.63 -11.69 5.91
C LEU A 29 20.48 -12.92 5.02
N GLU A 30 19.43 -13.70 5.26
CA GLU A 30 19.00 -14.83 4.43
C GLU A 30 17.65 -14.50 3.77
N MET A 31 17.63 -14.46 2.43
CA MET A 31 16.40 -14.35 1.66
C MET A 31 15.73 -15.73 1.53
N GLY A 32 14.63 -15.92 2.23
CA GLY A 32 13.90 -17.19 2.23
C GLY A 32 13.06 -17.43 0.97
N PRO A 33 12.31 -18.55 0.95
CA PRO A 33 11.48 -18.90 -0.19
C PRO A 33 10.39 -17.86 -0.44
N ARG A 34 10.05 -17.67 -1.72
CA ARG A 34 8.90 -16.86 -2.11
C ARG A 34 7.61 -17.63 -1.87
N HIS A 35 6.60 -16.95 -1.36
CA HIS A 35 5.26 -17.52 -1.25
C HIS A 35 4.48 -17.21 -2.53
N CYS A 36 3.43 -17.99 -2.79
CA CYS A 36 2.51 -17.76 -3.91
C CYS A 36 1.08 -17.59 -3.37
N PRO A 37 0.79 -16.46 -2.69
CA PRO A 37 -0.55 -16.20 -2.19
C PRO A 37 -1.49 -15.90 -3.36
N LEU A 38 -2.62 -16.61 -3.41
CA LEU A 38 -3.70 -16.37 -4.39
C LEU A 38 -3.27 -16.42 -5.87
N ASN A 39 -2.13 -17.06 -6.18
CA ASN A 39 -1.53 -17.04 -7.51
C ASN A 39 -1.36 -15.61 -8.07
N ALA A 40 -1.16 -14.63 -7.19
CA ALA A 40 -0.97 -13.23 -7.55
C ALA A 40 0.49 -12.92 -7.83
N ALA A 41 0.75 -11.99 -8.75
CA ALA A 41 2.09 -11.46 -9.04
C ALA A 41 2.56 -10.49 -7.95
N PHE A 42 2.59 -10.94 -6.70
CA PHE A 42 3.03 -10.19 -5.53
C PHE A 42 4.22 -10.92 -4.91
N MET A 43 5.41 -10.34 -5.03
CA MET A 43 6.64 -10.94 -4.53
C MET A 43 6.72 -10.88 -3.00
N ASN A 44 6.07 -11.81 -2.31
CA ASN A 44 6.22 -11.99 -0.87
C ASN A 44 7.15 -13.18 -0.57
N GLY A 45 7.82 -13.11 0.58
CA GLY A 45 8.76 -14.13 1.04
C GLY A 45 9.29 -13.74 2.40
N THR A 46 9.99 -14.67 3.03
CA THR A 46 10.61 -14.43 4.34
C THR A 46 11.99 -13.81 4.18
N VAL A 47 12.36 -12.96 5.13
CA VAL A 47 13.73 -12.47 5.33
C VAL A 47 14.10 -12.83 6.76
N LYS A 48 15.24 -13.48 6.94
CA LYS A 48 15.79 -13.81 8.26
C LYS A 48 17.13 -13.10 8.41
N GLY A 49 17.42 -12.68 9.63
CA GLY A 49 18.70 -12.09 9.98
C GLY A 49 19.23 -12.76 11.24
N GLU A 50 20.51 -13.15 11.22
CA GLU A 50 21.24 -13.63 12.39
C GLU A 50 22.55 -12.84 12.48
N ASP A 51 22.82 -12.25 13.63
CA ASP A 51 24.01 -11.41 13.91
C ASP A 51 24.31 -10.38 12.79
N VAL A 52 23.26 -9.72 12.30
CA VAL A 52 23.35 -8.73 11.23
C VAL A 52 23.98 -7.45 11.75
N TRP A 53 25.22 -7.18 11.36
CA TRP A 53 25.87 -5.92 11.68
C TRP A 53 25.30 -4.79 10.82
N VAL A 54 24.76 -3.74 11.43
CA VAL A 54 24.15 -2.59 10.73
C VAL A 54 24.99 -1.34 10.98
N PRO A 55 25.54 -0.70 9.94
CA PRO A 55 26.31 0.53 10.11
C PRO A 55 25.38 1.72 10.45
N MET A 56 25.90 2.75 11.12
CA MET A 56 25.10 3.90 11.55
C MET A 56 24.58 4.75 10.37
N ASP A 57 25.30 4.77 9.25
CA ASP A 57 24.88 5.46 8.02
C ASP A 57 23.69 4.80 7.32
N ALA A 58 23.43 3.52 7.59
CA ALA A 58 22.23 2.81 7.12
C ALA A 58 20.96 3.22 7.90
N VAL A 59 21.09 3.88 9.05
CA VAL A 59 19.92 4.38 9.81
C VAL A 59 19.26 5.50 9.03
N LEU A 60 17.95 5.36 8.77
CA LEU A 60 17.21 6.36 8.02
C LEU A 60 17.11 7.65 8.83
N GLY A 61 17.75 8.71 8.31
CA GLY A 61 17.89 9.99 9.02
C GLY A 61 19.05 10.04 10.02
N GLY A 62 19.92 9.03 10.02
CA GLY A 62 21.14 8.96 10.82
C GLY A 62 20.89 8.82 12.33
N GLN A 63 21.97 8.99 13.09
CA GLN A 63 21.97 8.81 14.55
C GLN A 63 20.92 9.67 15.28
N GLU A 64 20.68 10.90 14.81
CA GLU A 64 19.68 11.80 15.39
C GLU A 64 18.24 11.24 15.35
N ARG A 65 17.97 10.31 14.44
CA ARG A 65 16.65 9.67 14.26
C ARG A 65 16.56 8.27 14.88
N CYS A 66 17.60 7.82 15.58
CA CYS A 66 17.50 6.65 16.45
C CYS A 66 16.32 6.81 17.44
N GLY A 67 15.50 5.77 17.58
CA GLY A 67 14.31 5.77 18.43
C GLY A 67 13.06 6.41 17.82
N PHE A 68 13.17 7.09 16.67
CA PHE A 68 12.04 7.75 15.99
C PHE A 68 11.34 6.86 14.95
N GLY A 69 11.77 5.61 14.78
CA GLY A 69 11.30 4.73 13.72
C GLY A 69 9.82 4.35 13.83
N TRP A 70 9.23 4.34 15.03
CA TRP A 70 7.79 4.10 15.18
C TRP A 70 6.97 5.18 14.47
N HIS A 71 7.35 6.46 14.63
CA HIS A 71 6.71 7.57 13.94
C HIS A 71 6.84 7.42 12.42
N MET A 72 8.04 7.13 11.92
CA MET A 72 8.26 6.90 10.48
C MET A 72 7.37 5.76 9.95
N PHE A 73 7.28 4.66 10.69
CA PHE A 73 6.49 3.49 10.33
C PHE A 73 4.99 3.82 10.26
N VAL A 74 4.43 4.47 11.29
CA VAL A 74 2.99 4.79 11.31
C VAL A 74 2.60 5.83 10.28
N GLU A 75 3.46 6.82 10.01
CA GLU A 75 3.20 7.84 8.98
C GLU A 75 3.15 7.21 7.58
N CYS A 76 4.14 6.39 7.21
CA CYS A 76 4.14 5.67 5.94
C CYS A 76 2.91 4.75 5.79
N LEU A 77 2.54 4.08 6.89
CA LEU A 77 1.35 3.25 6.96
C LEU A 77 0.03 4.03 6.87
N ALA A 78 -0.01 5.27 7.36
CA ALA A 78 -1.16 6.15 7.26
C ALA A 78 -1.34 6.61 5.80
N GLU A 79 -0.26 7.02 5.14
CA GLU A 79 -0.28 7.39 3.72
C GLU A 79 -0.76 6.22 2.84
N GLY A 80 -0.18 5.02 3.03
CA GLY A 80 -0.58 3.85 2.25
C GLY A 80 -2.06 3.50 2.39
N ARG A 81 -2.66 3.70 3.58
CA ARG A 81 -4.09 3.45 3.82
C ARG A 81 -5.00 4.59 3.41
N GLY A 82 -4.57 5.83 3.58
CA GLY A 82 -5.35 7.02 3.24
C GLY A 82 -5.36 7.32 1.74
N VAL A 83 -4.30 6.93 1.03
CA VAL A 83 -4.07 7.33 -0.36
C VAL A 83 -4.01 6.11 -1.28
N SER A 84 -3.01 5.24 -1.13
CA SER A 84 -2.70 4.22 -2.13
C SER A 84 -3.73 3.10 -2.20
N LEU A 85 -4.19 2.56 -1.06
CA LEU A 85 -5.15 1.46 -1.03
C LEU A 85 -6.55 1.85 -1.54
N PRO A 86 -7.14 3.00 -1.15
CA PRO A 86 -8.41 3.47 -1.73
C PRO A 86 -8.29 3.76 -3.23
N ALA A 87 -7.19 4.38 -3.67
CA ALA A 87 -6.94 4.61 -5.09
C ALA A 87 -6.89 3.31 -5.89
N MET A 88 -6.24 2.27 -5.36
CA MET A 88 -6.24 0.93 -5.96
C MET A 88 -7.66 0.33 -6.04
N ALA A 89 -8.46 0.44 -4.98
CA ALA A 89 -9.83 -0.06 -4.97
C ALA A 89 -10.70 0.63 -6.04
N VAL A 90 -10.56 1.95 -6.19
CA VAL A 90 -11.22 2.73 -7.24
C VAL A 90 -10.78 2.30 -8.63
N ALA A 91 -9.48 2.08 -8.84
CA ALA A 91 -8.95 1.62 -10.13
C ALA A 91 -9.53 0.25 -10.50
N LEU A 92 -9.59 -0.68 -9.55
CA LEU A 92 -10.17 -2.01 -9.77
C LEU A 92 -11.67 -1.92 -10.08
N GLY A 93 -12.42 -1.12 -9.32
CA GLY A 93 -13.85 -0.90 -9.55
C GLY A 93 -14.14 -0.32 -10.94
N LYS A 94 -13.35 0.68 -11.37
CA LYS A 94 -13.45 1.28 -12.71
C LYS A 94 -13.03 0.32 -13.84
N GLY A 95 -12.16 -0.65 -13.56
CA GLY A 95 -11.81 -1.68 -14.53
C GLY A 95 -12.90 -2.74 -14.67
N VAL A 96 -13.36 -3.30 -13.55
CA VAL A 96 -14.28 -4.45 -13.54
C VAL A 96 -15.72 -4.05 -13.87
N GLY A 97 -16.22 -2.93 -13.32
CA GLY A 97 -17.61 -2.51 -13.50
C GLY A 97 -18.05 -2.42 -14.98
N PRO A 98 -17.31 -1.70 -15.85
CA PRO A 98 -17.63 -1.61 -17.27
C PRO A 98 -17.54 -2.95 -18.00
N ILE A 99 -16.59 -3.84 -17.64
CA ILE A 99 -16.47 -5.17 -18.23
C ILE A 99 -17.70 -6.01 -17.92
N VAL A 100 -18.14 -6.01 -16.66
CA VAL A 100 -19.36 -6.71 -16.23
C VAL A 100 -20.59 -6.14 -16.92
N GLY A 101 -20.71 -4.81 -17.02
CA GLY A 101 -21.80 -4.15 -17.74
C GLY A 101 -21.82 -4.46 -19.24
N ALA A 102 -20.66 -4.50 -19.89
CA ALA A 102 -20.55 -4.88 -21.30
C ALA A 102 -20.96 -6.34 -21.51
N TYR A 103 -20.50 -7.24 -20.63
CA TYR A 103 -20.86 -8.66 -20.69
C TYR A 103 -22.36 -8.87 -20.49
N SER A 104 -22.99 -8.18 -19.53
CA SER A 104 -24.43 -8.33 -19.28
C SER A 104 -25.29 -7.92 -20.48
N ARG A 105 -24.83 -6.96 -21.28
CA ARG A 105 -25.47 -6.55 -22.54
C ARG A 105 -25.23 -7.53 -23.68
N ALA A 106 -24.05 -8.11 -23.78
CA ALA A 106 -23.69 -9.05 -24.85
C ALA A 106 -24.29 -10.44 -24.64
N ARG A 107 -24.35 -10.91 -23.39
CA ARG A 107 -24.87 -12.23 -23.04
C ARG A 107 -26.39 -12.25 -23.11
N LYS A 108 -26.95 -13.20 -23.87
CA LYS A 108 -28.39 -13.42 -23.98
C LYS A 108 -28.83 -14.70 -23.27
N GLN A 109 -29.98 -14.65 -22.61
CA GLN A 109 -30.71 -15.80 -22.06
C GLN A 109 -32.21 -15.51 -22.20
N PHE A 110 -33.04 -16.54 -22.42
CA PHE A 110 -34.48 -16.34 -22.70
C PHE A 110 -34.76 -15.37 -23.87
N LYS A 111 -33.87 -15.38 -24.88
CA LYS A 111 -33.93 -14.54 -26.09
C LYS A 111 -33.74 -13.04 -25.87
N VAL A 112 -33.42 -12.59 -24.65
CA VAL A 112 -33.11 -11.19 -24.32
C VAL A 112 -31.71 -11.08 -23.71
N PRO A 113 -31.05 -9.92 -23.77
CA PRO A 113 -29.86 -9.63 -22.98
C PRO A 113 -30.12 -9.85 -21.47
N ILE A 114 -29.15 -10.40 -20.75
CA ILE A 114 -29.30 -10.60 -19.30
C ILE A 114 -29.33 -9.27 -18.54
N ALA A 115 -28.84 -8.19 -19.15
CA ALA A 115 -28.97 -6.81 -18.67
C ALA A 115 -30.42 -6.34 -18.49
N ASP A 116 -31.40 -6.98 -19.14
CA ASP A 116 -32.81 -6.61 -19.03
C ASP A 116 -33.50 -7.26 -17.80
N PHE A 117 -32.79 -8.15 -17.08
CA PHE A 117 -33.30 -8.76 -15.86
C PHE A 117 -33.03 -7.87 -14.64
N GLY A 118 -34.10 -7.57 -13.87
CA GLY A 118 -34.03 -6.70 -12.70
C GLY A 118 -32.96 -7.09 -11.67
N GLY A 119 -32.77 -8.40 -11.41
CA GLY A 119 -31.74 -8.85 -10.48
C GLY A 119 -30.30 -8.59 -10.96
N VAL A 120 -30.06 -8.59 -12.28
CA VAL A 120 -28.77 -8.20 -12.86
C VAL A 120 -28.59 -6.69 -12.78
N GLN A 121 -29.66 -5.93 -13.03
CA GLN A 121 -29.64 -4.47 -12.93
C GLN A 121 -29.37 -3.99 -11.51
N GLU A 122 -30.00 -4.61 -10.50
CA GLU A 122 -29.79 -4.33 -9.09
C GLU A 122 -28.32 -4.55 -8.69
N ALA A 123 -27.75 -5.72 -9.05
CA ALA A 123 -26.35 -6.00 -8.79
C ALA A 123 -25.40 -4.99 -9.48
N CYS A 124 -25.70 -4.61 -10.73
CA CYS A 124 -24.91 -3.59 -11.44
C CYS A 124 -25.06 -2.20 -10.80
N ALA A 125 -26.25 -1.86 -10.30
CA ALA A 125 -26.51 -0.59 -9.63
C ALA A 125 -25.74 -0.48 -8.32
N LEU A 126 -25.64 -1.57 -7.54
CA LEU A 126 -24.83 -1.64 -6.33
C LEU A 126 -23.35 -1.41 -6.64
N VAL A 127 -22.80 -2.14 -7.62
CA VAL A 127 -21.40 -1.96 -8.05
C VAL A 127 -21.12 -0.52 -8.49
N ALA A 128 -22.05 0.08 -9.25
CA ALA A 128 -21.91 1.47 -9.69
C ALA A 128 -21.99 2.46 -8.52
N SER A 129 -22.89 2.24 -7.56
CA SER A 129 -23.04 3.08 -6.37
C SER A 129 -21.80 3.02 -5.48
N ASP A 130 -21.32 1.82 -5.15
CA ASP A 130 -20.12 1.61 -4.33
C ASP A 130 -18.87 2.18 -5.00
N GLY A 131 -18.77 2.00 -6.33
CA GLY A 131 -17.68 2.57 -7.13
C GLY A 131 -17.70 4.10 -7.13
N TYR A 132 -18.89 4.72 -7.21
CA TYR A 132 -19.04 6.17 -7.13
C TYR A 132 -18.66 6.71 -5.75
N ILE A 133 -19.16 6.09 -4.68
CA ILE A 133 -18.83 6.45 -3.30
C ILE A 133 -17.32 6.36 -3.08
N SER A 134 -16.72 5.23 -3.46
CA SER A 134 -15.27 5.01 -3.32
C SER A 134 -14.45 6.07 -4.07
N LEU A 135 -14.87 6.43 -5.30
CA LEU A 135 -14.21 7.46 -6.08
C LEU A 135 -14.35 8.84 -5.44
N ALA A 136 -15.55 9.21 -4.99
CA ALA A 136 -15.81 10.49 -4.36
C ALA A 136 -15.03 10.64 -3.05
N SER A 137 -15.04 9.62 -2.19
CA SER A 137 -14.28 9.59 -0.95
C SER A 137 -12.78 9.69 -1.20
N THR A 138 -12.24 8.90 -2.14
CA THR A 138 -10.81 8.96 -2.49
C THR A 138 -10.44 10.33 -3.02
N ARG A 139 -11.29 10.94 -3.86
CA ARG A 139 -11.01 12.28 -4.39
C ARG A 139 -11.05 13.36 -3.32
N ALA A 140 -12.02 13.32 -2.41
CA ALA A 140 -12.10 14.26 -1.30
C ALA A 140 -10.86 14.15 -0.39
N GLU A 141 -10.38 12.92 -0.13
CA GLU A 141 -9.17 12.71 0.65
C GLU A 141 -7.93 13.23 -0.08
N LEU A 142 -7.78 12.93 -1.38
CA LEU A 142 -6.67 13.47 -2.19
C LEU A 142 -6.65 15.00 -2.21
N ASP A 143 -7.81 15.64 -2.38
CA ASP A 143 -7.93 17.10 -2.37
C ASP A 143 -7.56 17.68 -0.98
N ARG A 144 -7.76 16.91 0.11
CA ARG A 144 -7.32 17.28 1.47
C ARG A 144 -5.81 17.14 1.66
N TRP A 145 -5.20 16.08 1.14
CA TRP A 145 -3.76 15.80 1.29
C TRP A 145 -2.90 16.71 0.40
N PHE A 146 -3.31 16.91 -0.85
CA PHE A 146 -2.50 17.61 -1.86
C PHE A 146 -3.02 19.02 -2.19
N GLY A 147 -4.16 19.44 -1.62
CA GLY A 147 -4.86 20.65 -2.01
C GLY A 147 -5.59 20.50 -3.35
N THR A 148 -6.32 21.55 -3.77
CA THR A 148 -7.09 21.56 -5.03
C THR A 148 -6.24 21.80 -6.27
N SER A 149 -4.98 22.19 -6.10
CA SER A 149 -3.97 22.30 -7.15
C SER A 149 -3.42 20.91 -7.48
N ARG A 150 -3.51 20.48 -8.74
CA ARG A 150 -2.90 19.21 -9.18
C ARG A 150 -1.42 19.22 -8.79
N PRO A 151 -0.95 18.29 -7.95
CA PRO A 151 0.47 18.19 -7.67
C PRO A 151 1.21 17.85 -8.97
N ASN A 152 2.23 18.64 -9.31
CA ASN A 152 3.21 18.30 -10.33
C ASN A 152 4.07 17.17 -9.77
N PHE A 153 3.59 15.93 -9.84
CA PHE A 153 4.45 14.76 -9.63
C PHE A 153 5.32 14.60 -10.88
N GLU A 154 6.48 15.26 -10.90
CA GLU A 154 7.61 14.78 -11.68
C GLU A 154 8.11 13.50 -11.00
N ILE A 155 7.75 12.36 -11.57
CA ILE A 155 8.32 11.06 -11.19
C ILE A 155 9.77 11.09 -11.66
N LEU A 156 10.71 11.01 -10.71
CA LEU A 156 12.15 10.82 -10.96
C LEU A 156 12.43 9.51 -11.71
#